data_AF-A0A7W1QGF7-F1
#
_entry.id   AF-A0A7W1QGF7-F1
#
_cell.length_a   1.000
_cell.length_b   1.000
_cell.length_c   1.000
_cell.angle_alpha   90.00
_cell.angle_beta   90.00
_cell.angle_gamma   90.00
#
_symmetry.space_group_name_H-M   'P 1'
#
loop_
_entity.id
_entity.type
_entity.pdbx_description
1 polymer ?
#
loop_
_entity_poly.entity_id
_entity_poly.type
_entity_poly.pdbx_seq_one_letter_code
_entity_poly.pdbx_strand_id
1 'polypeptide(L)'
;PLDGLPSGGLLDGLLDGILPSRAQPMSNALLVSRSESASGHPLAVFGPQVAYFAPQILMEQDVHAPGLDARGAAFAGVNLYVQLGRGQDYAWSATSAGQDIIDTFALELCEPDGSAPSIDSSHYRFRGECLPIEVLERVNSWSPTLADATASGSETLRALRTKLGLVTARATIKGKPVIYASLRSTYMHEFDSARGFADFNNPDKLRDARDFQRAASKIGYTFNWLYADDRDIAYFNSGDNPQRAKGVTGQLPTPAKYEWRGYDPENGTAAYTSFGKHPQAINGQPYFTSWNNKQAPGYAGADTNLFSSVFRSQMLDQEIEARISGERKTTLAGLVDAMGEAATTDLRAEQVLPLALSVIGNPPDERLAHAVAELRAWVASGSHRRDRDGDGVYEHSSAIRTLDAFWPRWLRAQFEPSLGGALFDQLERAHDLDNEPNNDGGHVGSAYQTGWYGYAAKDLRRVLGRKVRAPYSKRYCGAGKLSRCRAVLREALSRALEADPGKLYDDDACTAAGKPADQACFDAIAFRATGGVTQPMIGWQNRPTYQQASEVRGHRPR
;
A
#
# COMPACT_ATOMS: atom_id res chain seq x y z
N PRO A 1 14.32 -5.14 31.54
CA PRO A 1 14.85 -5.46 30.20
C PRO A 1 13.74 -5.22 29.15
N LEU A 2 13.62 -3.97 28.71
CA LEU A 2 12.69 -3.51 27.67
C LEU A 2 13.51 -3.20 26.41
N ASP A 3 14.33 -4.16 26.00
CA ASP A 3 15.00 -4.15 24.69
C ASP A 3 14.03 -4.84 23.73
N GLY A 4 13.37 -4.07 22.86
CA GLY A 4 12.38 -4.63 21.93
C GLY A 4 11.40 -3.64 21.30
N LEU A 5 11.39 -2.37 21.70
CA LEU A 5 10.91 -1.32 20.80
C LEU A 5 12.05 -1.02 19.83
N PRO A 6 11.86 -1.07 18.50
CA PRO A 6 12.86 -0.54 17.60
C PRO A 6 13.03 0.92 17.98
N SER A 7 14.19 1.22 18.56
CA SER A 7 14.70 2.57 18.69
C SER A 7 14.75 3.11 17.27
N GLY A 8 13.72 3.89 16.91
CA GLY A 8 13.73 4.71 15.73
C GLY A 8 14.91 5.65 15.89
N GLY A 9 16.06 5.22 15.37
CA GLY A 9 17.26 6.03 15.33
C GLY A 9 16.90 7.35 14.68
N LEU A 10 17.17 8.43 15.40
CA LEU A 10 17.48 9.71 14.79
C LEU A 10 18.66 9.44 13.83
N LEU A 11 18.33 9.10 12.59
CA LEU A 11 19.28 8.77 11.53
C LEU A 11 19.38 9.98 10.61
N ASP A 12 20.60 10.51 10.50
CA ASP A 12 20.94 11.74 9.79
C ASP A 12 20.63 11.65 8.29
N GLY A 13 19.52 12.25 7.87
CA GLY A 13 19.15 12.41 6.47
C GLY A 13 18.12 13.51 6.26
N LEU A 14 18.48 14.54 5.47
CA LEU A 14 17.61 15.68 5.12
C LEU A 14 16.29 15.29 4.43
N LEU A 15 16.16 14.03 3.97
CA LEU A 15 15.00 13.52 3.22
C LEU A 15 13.99 12.77 4.09
N ASP A 16 14.40 12.18 5.22
CA ASP A 16 13.51 11.32 6.02
C ASP A 16 12.51 12.12 6.85
N GLY A 17 12.86 13.37 7.24
CA GLY A 17 11.91 14.31 7.85
C GLY A 17 10.94 14.97 6.85
N ILE A 18 11.18 14.82 5.54
CA ILE A 18 10.33 15.39 4.47
C ILE A 18 9.29 14.37 3.99
N LEU A 19 9.56 13.07 4.16
CA LEU A 19 8.68 11.98 3.72
C LEU A 19 7.87 11.43 4.90
N PRO A 20 6.53 11.39 4.85
CA PRO A 20 5.74 10.80 5.92
C PRO A 20 6.05 9.31 6.12
N SER A 21 5.89 8.84 7.37
CA SER A 21 6.20 7.47 7.78
C SER A 21 5.48 6.41 6.92
N ARG A 22 6.20 5.31 6.66
CA ARG A 22 5.81 4.16 5.82
C ARG A 22 4.69 3.29 6.44
N ALA A 23 3.55 3.87 6.79
CA ALA A 23 2.36 3.08 7.05
C ALA A 23 1.85 2.55 5.70
N GLN A 24 2.10 1.27 5.39
CA GLN A 24 1.62 0.63 4.16
C GLN A 24 0.19 0.12 4.37
N PRO A 25 -0.84 0.75 3.78
CA PRO A 25 -2.18 0.23 3.89
C PRO A 25 -2.38 -0.91 2.88
N MET A 26 -2.79 -2.08 3.36
CA MET A 26 -2.82 -3.30 2.57
C MET A 26 -4.27 -3.80 2.52
N SER A 27 -4.93 -3.88 1.37
CA SER A 27 -6.33 -4.31 1.31
C SER A 27 -6.69 -4.77 -0.09
N ASN A 28 -7.46 -5.85 -0.20
CA ASN A 28 -7.95 -6.35 -1.47
C ASN A 28 -9.49 -6.44 -1.54
N ALA A 29 -9.99 -6.46 -2.77
CA ALA A 29 -11.40 -6.66 -3.08
C ALA A 29 -11.52 -7.24 -4.51
N LEU A 30 -12.43 -8.20 -4.68
CA LEU A 30 -12.78 -8.81 -5.96
C LEU A 30 -14.29 -8.73 -6.11
N LEU A 31 -14.76 -8.16 -7.22
CA LEU A 31 -16.19 -8.11 -7.54
C LEU A 31 -16.38 -8.64 -8.94
N VAL A 32 -17.36 -9.52 -9.13
CA VAL A 32 -17.72 -10.08 -10.43
C VAL A 32 -19.15 -9.69 -10.75
N SER A 33 -19.35 -9.19 -11.97
CA SER A 33 -20.66 -8.74 -12.42
C SER A 33 -21.64 -9.92 -12.58
N ARG A 34 -22.93 -9.60 -12.60
CA ARG A 34 -23.99 -10.60 -12.81
C ARG A 34 -23.87 -11.41 -14.11
N SER A 35 -23.28 -10.86 -15.18
CA SER A 35 -23.16 -11.59 -16.45
C SER A 35 -22.19 -12.77 -16.34
N GLU A 36 -21.14 -12.60 -15.54
CA GLU A 36 -20.05 -13.54 -15.32
C GLU A 36 -20.27 -14.46 -14.10
N SER A 37 -21.37 -14.26 -13.38
CA SER A 37 -21.76 -15.06 -12.22
C SER A 37 -22.74 -16.17 -12.61
N ALA A 38 -22.50 -17.37 -12.09
CA ALA A 38 -23.33 -18.55 -12.36
C ALA A 38 -24.78 -18.39 -11.88
N SER A 39 -25.00 -17.63 -10.81
CA SER A 39 -26.33 -17.36 -10.25
C SER A 39 -27.07 -16.23 -10.95
N GLY A 40 -26.38 -15.45 -11.80
CA GLY A 40 -26.93 -14.23 -12.38
C GLY A 40 -27.02 -13.05 -11.42
N HIS A 41 -26.39 -13.13 -10.23
CA HIS A 41 -26.23 -12.03 -9.28
C HIS A 41 -24.77 -11.61 -9.15
N PRO A 42 -24.48 -10.33 -8.87
CA PRO A 42 -23.13 -9.89 -8.52
C PRO A 42 -22.53 -10.67 -7.35
N LEU A 43 -21.21 -10.89 -7.43
CA LEU A 43 -20.43 -11.55 -6.39
C LEU A 43 -19.37 -10.58 -5.88
N ALA A 44 -19.14 -10.55 -4.57
CA ALA A 44 -18.10 -9.76 -3.96
C ALA A 44 -17.34 -10.55 -2.89
N VAL A 45 -16.01 -10.46 -2.91
CA VAL A 45 -15.15 -10.87 -1.80
C VAL A 45 -14.29 -9.68 -1.40
N PHE A 46 -14.53 -9.19 -0.19
CA PHE A 46 -13.84 -8.04 0.39
C PHE A 46 -12.82 -8.49 1.42
N GLY A 47 -11.66 -7.85 1.41
CA GLY A 47 -10.52 -8.24 2.23
C GLY A 47 -9.65 -7.07 2.70
N PRO A 48 -10.06 -6.34 3.75
CA PRO A 48 -9.12 -5.46 4.47
C PRO A 48 -7.94 -6.23 5.08
N GLN A 49 -6.70 -5.80 4.82
CA GLN A 49 -5.48 -6.35 5.45
C GLN A 49 -4.88 -5.31 6.41
N VAL A 50 -5.19 -5.47 7.69
CA VAL A 50 -4.80 -4.49 8.70
C VAL A 50 -3.79 -5.07 9.68
N ALA A 51 -2.92 -5.94 9.17
CA ALA A 51 -2.02 -6.80 9.93
C ALA A 51 -2.76 -7.70 10.94
N TYR A 52 -1.99 -8.38 11.79
CA TYR A 52 -2.46 -9.40 12.71
C TYR A 52 -2.14 -8.98 14.15
N PHE A 53 -3.19 -8.74 14.94
CA PHE A 53 -3.08 -8.30 16.34
C PHE A 53 -3.92 -9.22 17.24
N ALA A 54 -3.53 -9.31 18.51
CA ALA A 54 -4.25 -10.05 19.54
C ALA A 54 -4.40 -9.19 20.83
N PRO A 55 -5.62 -8.71 21.15
CA PRO A 55 -6.84 -8.71 20.33
C PRO A 55 -6.71 -7.94 19.00
N GLN A 56 -7.57 -8.28 18.04
CA GLN A 56 -7.54 -7.69 16.70
C GLN A 56 -8.12 -6.25 16.69
N ILE A 57 -7.61 -5.40 15.80
CA ILE A 57 -8.02 -3.98 15.66
C ILE A 57 -9.38 -3.79 14.96
N LEU A 58 -9.89 -4.85 14.33
CA LEU A 58 -11.24 -4.89 13.76
C LEU A 58 -12.20 -5.53 14.75
N MET A 59 -13.33 -4.87 14.96
CA MET A 59 -14.45 -5.34 15.75
C MET A 59 -15.63 -5.61 14.82
N GLU A 60 -16.17 -6.83 14.84
CA GLU A 60 -17.45 -7.10 14.17
C GLU A 60 -18.59 -6.51 15.01
N GLN A 61 -19.52 -5.84 14.35
CA GLN A 61 -20.70 -5.25 14.96
C GLN A 61 -21.94 -5.41 14.05
N ASP A 62 -23.09 -5.53 14.70
CA ASP A 62 -24.42 -5.64 14.09
C ASP A 62 -25.31 -4.58 14.75
N VAL A 63 -25.75 -3.60 13.96
CA VAL A 63 -26.36 -2.37 14.47
C VAL A 63 -27.77 -2.20 13.89
N HIS A 64 -28.75 -2.09 14.79
CA HIS A 64 -30.17 -1.90 14.46
C HIS A 64 -30.75 -0.73 15.25
N ALA A 65 -31.12 0.34 14.56
CA ALA A 65 -31.78 1.52 15.13
C ALA A 65 -32.56 2.28 14.05
N PRO A 66 -33.45 3.23 14.40
CA PRO A 66 -34.08 4.09 13.40
C PRO A 66 -33.04 4.81 12.53
N GLY A 67 -33.04 4.53 11.23
CA GLY A 67 -32.08 5.09 10.27
C GLY A 67 -30.68 4.46 10.28
N LEU A 68 -30.47 3.34 10.99
CA LEU A 68 -29.24 2.54 10.97
C LEU A 68 -29.56 1.04 10.94
N ASP A 69 -29.15 0.36 9.87
CA ASP A 69 -29.27 -1.09 9.75
C ASP A 69 -28.07 -1.60 8.94
N ALA A 70 -27.07 -2.08 9.67
CA ALA A 70 -25.82 -2.54 9.08
C ALA A 70 -25.11 -3.57 9.95
N ARG A 71 -24.41 -4.48 9.28
CA ARG A 71 -23.52 -5.47 9.91
C ARG A 71 -22.19 -5.52 9.21
N GLY A 72 -21.10 -5.63 9.97
CA GLY A 72 -19.77 -5.81 9.41
C GLY A 72 -18.69 -5.49 10.42
N ALA A 73 -17.53 -5.03 9.94
CA ALA A 73 -16.39 -4.65 10.76
C ALA A 73 -16.22 -3.13 10.86
N ALA A 74 -15.64 -2.70 11.99
CA ALA A 74 -15.16 -1.34 12.21
C ALA A 74 -13.84 -1.35 12.99
N PHE A 75 -13.02 -0.32 12.82
CA PHE A 75 -11.82 -0.13 13.63
C PHE A 75 -12.17 0.26 15.07
N ALA A 76 -11.50 -0.39 16.03
CA ALA A 76 -11.68 -0.10 17.45
C ALA A 76 -11.44 1.40 17.75
N GLY A 77 -12.35 2.02 18.50
CA GLY A 77 -12.27 3.43 18.90
C GLY A 77 -12.90 4.42 17.91
N VAL A 78 -13.23 4.00 16.68
CA VAL A 78 -13.96 4.80 15.67
C VAL A 78 -15.18 4.07 15.11
N ASN A 79 -15.67 3.07 15.84
CA ASN A 79 -16.73 2.15 15.45
C ASN A 79 -18.15 2.71 15.64
N LEU A 80 -18.34 4.03 15.51
CA LEU A 80 -19.66 4.67 15.53
C LEU A 80 -20.59 4.16 14.43
N TYR A 81 -20.01 3.72 13.31
CA TYR A 81 -20.69 3.13 12.16
C TYR A 81 -19.97 1.86 11.72
N VAL A 82 -20.67 0.92 11.09
CA VAL A 82 -20.01 -0.14 10.31
C VAL A 82 -19.23 0.52 9.19
N GLN A 83 -17.94 0.22 9.08
CA GLN A 83 -17.07 0.85 8.10
C GLN A 83 -16.89 -0.04 6.86
N LEU A 84 -16.88 -1.36 7.05
CA LEU A 84 -16.74 -2.38 6.03
C LEU A 84 -17.82 -3.43 6.30
N GLY A 85 -18.75 -3.69 5.39
CA GLY A 85 -19.90 -4.49 5.78
C GLY A 85 -20.99 -4.63 4.74
N ARG A 86 -22.22 -4.79 5.24
CA ARG A 86 -23.44 -4.84 4.46
C ARG A 86 -24.58 -4.11 5.15
N GLY A 87 -25.48 -3.58 4.33
CA GLY A 87 -26.80 -3.13 4.76
C GLY A 87 -27.81 -4.23 4.50
N GLN A 88 -29.09 -3.84 4.41
CA GLN A 88 -30.20 -4.78 4.21
C GLN A 88 -30.06 -5.57 2.89
N ASP A 89 -29.77 -4.89 1.77
CA ASP A 89 -29.74 -5.42 0.41
C ASP A 89 -28.54 -4.96 -0.43
N TYR A 90 -27.43 -4.65 0.22
CA TYR A 90 -26.17 -4.27 -0.44
C TYR A 90 -24.98 -4.54 0.46
N ALA A 91 -23.78 -4.59 -0.12
CA ALA A 91 -22.52 -4.78 0.58
C ALA A 91 -21.46 -3.78 0.10
N TRP A 92 -20.56 -3.35 0.97
CA TRP A 92 -19.47 -2.43 0.64
C TRP A 92 -18.19 -2.75 1.40
N SER A 93 -17.07 -2.33 0.82
CA SER A 93 -15.77 -2.31 1.49
C SER A 93 -14.85 -1.28 0.86
N ALA A 94 -13.68 -1.10 1.45
CA ALA A 94 -12.66 -0.18 0.97
C ALA A 94 -11.29 -0.87 0.85
N THR A 95 -10.50 -0.37 -0.10
CA THR A 95 -9.04 -0.51 -0.07
C THR A 95 -8.43 0.89 -0.05
N SER A 96 -7.25 1.07 0.52
CA SER A 96 -6.57 2.37 0.43
C SER A 96 -6.15 2.68 -0.98
N ALA A 97 -6.37 3.92 -1.39
CA ALA A 97 -6.18 4.33 -2.78
C ALA A 97 -4.85 5.06 -3.03
N GLY A 98 -4.30 5.74 -2.02
CA GLY A 98 -2.98 6.35 -2.10
C GLY A 98 -2.84 7.41 -3.21
N GLN A 99 -3.93 8.09 -3.54
CA GLN A 99 -3.86 9.38 -4.23
C GLN A 99 -3.54 10.51 -3.25
N ASP A 100 -3.17 11.66 -3.81
CA ASP A 100 -2.53 12.72 -3.06
C ASP A 100 -3.49 13.77 -2.47
N ILE A 101 -3.60 13.78 -1.14
CA ILE A 101 -4.30 14.80 -0.34
C ILE A 101 -3.37 15.57 0.62
N ILE A 102 -2.05 15.39 0.48
CA ILE A 102 -1.05 15.99 1.37
C ILE A 102 0.05 16.61 0.52
N ASP A 103 0.18 17.93 0.56
CA ASP A 103 1.29 18.62 -0.11
C ASP A 103 2.29 19.17 0.93
N THR A 104 3.57 19.04 0.62
CA THR A 104 4.63 19.75 1.35
C THR A 104 4.90 21.10 0.71
N PHE A 105 4.86 22.18 1.49
CA PHE A 105 5.16 23.54 1.06
C PHE A 105 6.48 24.06 1.63
N ALA A 106 7.27 24.74 0.79
CA ALA A 106 8.43 25.52 1.22
C ALA A 106 8.03 26.98 1.44
N LEU A 107 8.21 27.48 2.67
CA LEU A 107 7.98 28.87 3.05
C LEU A 107 9.33 29.53 3.39
N GLU A 108 9.57 30.74 2.87
CA GLU A 108 10.78 31.49 3.23
C GLU A 108 10.71 31.92 4.70
N LEU A 109 11.78 31.70 5.46
CA LEU A 109 11.89 32.24 6.81
C LEU A 109 12.17 33.75 6.76
N CYS A 110 11.69 34.48 7.76
CA CYS A 110 11.85 35.93 7.85
C CYS A 110 12.03 36.39 9.30
N GLU A 111 12.44 37.64 9.46
CA GLU A 111 12.50 38.33 10.74
C GLU A 111 11.65 39.60 10.66
N PRO A 112 10.78 39.88 11.66
CA PRO A 112 9.88 41.03 11.64
C PRO A 112 10.62 42.37 11.76
N ASP A 113 11.83 42.37 12.33
CA ASP A 113 12.69 43.55 12.48
C ASP A 113 13.55 43.85 11.25
N GLY A 114 13.46 43.03 10.20
CA GLY A 114 14.23 43.18 8.96
C GLY A 114 15.68 42.67 9.03
N SER A 115 16.08 42.04 10.15
CA SER A 115 17.38 41.36 10.23
C SER A 115 17.46 40.16 9.29
N ALA A 116 18.68 39.65 9.07
CA ALA A 116 18.90 38.54 8.15
C ALA A 116 18.31 37.24 8.74
N PRO A 117 17.36 36.57 8.05
CA PRO A 117 16.78 35.33 8.56
C PRO A 117 17.81 34.20 8.54
N SER A 118 17.62 33.22 9.42
CA SER A 118 18.38 31.98 9.48
C SER A 118 17.43 30.77 9.51
N ILE A 119 17.98 29.56 9.52
CA ILE A 119 17.16 28.35 9.72
C ILE A 119 16.51 28.31 11.10
N ASP A 120 16.96 29.12 12.07
CA ASP A 120 16.43 29.18 13.43
C ASP A 120 15.34 30.25 13.61
N SER A 121 15.07 31.05 12.57
CA SER A 121 14.05 32.10 12.59
C SER A 121 12.68 31.57 13.03
N SER A 122 11.98 32.39 13.81
CA SER A 122 10.67 32.04 14.38
C SER A 122 9.48 32.56 13.57
N HIS A 123 9.73 33.20 12.43
CA HIS A 123 8.72 33.74 11.53
C HIS A 123 8.92 33.25 10.08
N TYR A 124 7.85 33.23 9.31
CA TYR A 124 7.85 32.80 7.90
C TYR A 124 7.02 33.75 7.04
N ARG A 125 7.32 33.80 5.74
CA ARG A 125 6.59 34.62 4.77
C ARG A 125 5.38 33.87 4.24
N PHE A 126 4.21 34.49 4.35
CA PHE A 126 2.97 33.99 3.76
C PHE A 126 2.13 35.15 3.24
N ARG A 127 1.72 35.07 1.97
CA ARG A 127 0.95 36.13 1.28
C ARG A 127 1.52 37.56 1.44
N GLY A 128 2.83 37.68 1.53
CA GLY A 128 3.56 38.96 1.64
C GLY A 128 3.86 39.41 3.07
N GLU A 129 3.25 38.77 4.07
CA GLU A 129 3.42 39.10 5.49
C GLU A 129 4.45 38.19 6.16
N CYS A 130 5.16 38.69 7.17
CA CYS A 130 6.06 37.91 8.01
C CYS A 130 5.30 37.49 9.28
N LEU A 131 4.83 36.24 9.32
CA LEU A 131 3.96 35.71 10.36
C LEU A 131 4.76 34.87 11.36
N PRO A 132 4.43 34.91 12.66
CA PRO A 132 5.04 34.03 13.66
C PRO A 132 4.68 32.57 13.37
N ILE A 133 5.63 31.67 13.58
CA ILE A 133 5.38 30.23 13.62
C ILE A 133 4.63 29.92 14.91
N GLU A 134 3.48 29.28 14.79
CA GLU A 134 2.69 28.86 15.94
C GLU A 134 3.37 27.68 16.62
N VAL A 135 3.41 27.71 17.96
CA VAL A 135 3.93 26.63 18.78
C VAL A 135 2.75 25.91 19.41
N LEU A 136 2.59 24.63 19.09
CA LEU A 136 1.61 23.74 19.68
C LEU A 136 2.31 22.94 20.77
N GLU A 137 1.86 23.06 22.02
CA GLU A 137 2.41 22.32 23.14
C GLU A 137 1.36 21.42 23.79
N ARG A 138 1.78 20.20 24.12
CA ARG A 138 1.00 19.25 24.89
C ARG A 138 1.86 18.66 26.00
N VAL A 139 1.48 18.95 27.24
CA VAL A 139 2.05 18.29 28.41
C VAL A 139 1.30 16.99 28.64
N ASN A 140 2.03 15.87 28.58
CA ASN A 140 1.55 14.57 29.01
C ASN A 140 2.15 14.25 30.38
N SER A 141 1.38 13.58 31.23
CA SER A 141 1.83 13.08 32.52
C SER A 141 1.29 11.68 32.74
N TRP A 142 2.10 10.80 33.28
CA TRP A 142 1.72 9.42 33.57
C TRP A 142 2.14 9.01 34.98
N SER A 143 1.49 7.97 35.47
CA SER A 143 1.79 7.30 36.74
C SER A 143 1.77 5.79 36.53
N PRO A 144 2.52 5.01 37.33
CA PRO A 144 2.49 3.56 37.27
C PRO A 144 1.07 3.03 37.38
N THR A 145 0.76 2.01 36.60
CA THR A 145 -0.48 1.23 36.68
C THR A 145 -0.16 -0.25 36.91
N LEU A 146 -1.18 -1.08 37.10
CA LEU A 146 -0.99 -2.54 37.15
C LEU A 146 -0.49 -3.12 35.80
N ALA A 147 -0.80 -2.46 34.68
CA ALA A 147 -0.44 -2.92 33.34
C ALA A 147 0.90 -2.35 32.85
N ASP A 148 1.39 -1.27 33.48
CA ASP A 148 2.63 -0.57 33.10
C ASP A 148 3.30 0.01 34.36
N ALA A 149 4.46 -0.54 34.72
CA ALA A 149 5.22 -0.16 35.91
C ALA A 149 6.16 1.05 35.67
N THR A 150 6.07 1.73 34.53
CA THR A 150 6.85 2.93 34.23
C THR A 150 6.67 3.97 35.33
N ALA A 151 7.79 4.42 35.91
CA ALA A 151 7.78 5.41 36.99
C ALA A 151 7.05 6.70 36.56
N SER A 152 6.38 7.36 37.51
CA SER A 152 5.66 8.59 37.22
C SER A 152 6.56 9.62 36.54
N GLY A 153 6.04 10.27 35.52
CA GLY A 153 6.79 11.23 34.73
C GLY A 153 5.89 12.16 33.96
N SER A 154 6.51 13.13 33.30
CA SER A 154 5.84 14.01 32.36
C SER A 154 6.77 14.32 31.20
N GLU A 155 6.18 14.55 30.04
CA GLU A 155 6.86 15.08 28.87
C GLU A 155 6.08 16.27 28.31
N THR A 156 6.77 17.17 27.63
CA THR A 156 6.12 18.20 26.81
C THR A 156 6.42 17.91 25.35
N LEU A 157 5.37 17.54 24.61
CA LEU A 157 5.43 17.41 23.16
C LEU A 157 5.23 18.79 22.55
N ARG A 158 6.12 19.18 21.64
CA ARG A 158 6.06 20.46 20.92
C ARG A 158 6.04 20.21 19.42
N ALA A 159 5.05 20.79 18.75
CA ALA A 159 4.98 20.85 17.30
C ALA A 159 4.94 22.32 16.85
N LEU A 160 5.38 22.57 15.61
CA LEU A 160 5.33 23.90 15.01
C LEU A 160 4.30 23.91 13.87
N ARG A 161 3.55 25.00 13.73
CA ARG A 161 2.51 25.14 12.70
C ARG A 161 2.64 26.47 11.96
N THR A 162 2.44 26.41 10.65
CA THR A 162 2.30 27.56 9.75
C THR A 162 0.87 27.61 9.19
N LYS A 163 0.52 28.66 8.46
CA LYS A 163 -0.76 28.72 7.71
C LYS A 163 -0.88 27.62 6.64
N LEU A 164 0.22 26.99 6.23
CA LEU A 164 0.25 25.85 5.30
C LEU A 164 0.53 24.51 6.03
N GLY A 165 0.18 24.42 7.31
CA GLY A 165 0.18 23.15 8.06
C GLY A 165 1.38 22.95 8.98
N LEU A 166 1.58 21.70 9.41
CA LEU A 166 2.57 21.33 10.43
C LEU A 166 3.98 21.35 9.83
N VAL A 167 4.92 21.94 10.55
CA VAL A 167 6.33 22.00 10.15
C VAL A 167 6.94 20.60 10.22
N THR A 168 7.58 20.20 9.13
CA THR A 168 8.27 18.90 9.02
C THR A 168 9.79 19.05 9.03
N ALA A 169 10.32 20.14 8.47
CA ALA A 169 11.76 20.38 8.41
C ALA A 169 12.11 21.87 8.27
N ARG A 170 13.37 22.21 8.60
CA ARG A 170 14.00 23.51 8.32
C ARG A 170 15.20 23.27 7.42
N ALA A 171 15.42 24.10 6.42
CA ALA A 171 16.47 23.88 5.42
C ALA A 171 16.93 25.19 4.77
N THR A 172 17.84 25.08 3.80
CA THR A 172 18.16 26.19 2.89
C THR A 172 17.91 25.80 1.44
N ILE A 173 17.44 26.75 0.63
CA ILE A 173 17.35 26.64 -0.82
C ILE A 173 18.27 27.69 -1.43
N LYS A 174 19.38 27.25 -2.03
CA LYS A 174 20.42 28.15 -2.59
C LYS A 174 20.87 29.21 -1.56
N GLY A 175 21.08 28.79 -0.32
CA GLY A 175 21.49 29.66 0.80
C GLY A 175 20.36 30.46 1.45
N LYS A 176 19.14 30.46 0.92
CA LYS A 176 17.99 31.12 1.56
C LYS A 176 17.35 30.19 2.58
N PRO A 177 17.14 30.62 3.84
CA PRO A 177 16.50 29.80 4.85
C PRO A 177 15.01 29.60 4.55
N VAL A 178 14.56 28.36 4.65
CA VAL A 178 13.16 27.97 4.43
C VAL A 178 12.71 27.01 5.51
N ILE A 179 11.39 26.95 5.69
CA ILE A 179 10.70 25.96 6.51
C ILE A 179 9.76 25.15 5.62
N TYR A 180 9.78 23.83 5.78
CA TYR A 180 8.86 22.92 5.12
C TYR A 180 7.67 22.67 6.03
N ALA A 181 6.46 22.83 5.50
CA ALA A 181 5.21 22.53 6.19
C ALA A 181 4.37 21.55 5.37
N SER A 182 3.74 20.59 6.03
CA SER A 182 2.84 19.61 5.42
C SER A 182 1.40 20.04 5.62
N LEU A 183 0.69 20.26 4.51
CA LEU A 183 -0.73 20.58 4.46
C LEU A 183 -1.52 19.34 4.05
N ARG A 184 -2.41 18.87 4.92
CA ARG A 184 -3.35 17.76 4.67
C ARG A 184 -4.77 18.29 4.59
N SER A 185 -5.52 17.91 3.54
CA SER A 185 -6.87 18.46 3.32
C SER A 185 -7.89 18.08 4.39
N THR A 186 -7.66 16.99 5.12
CA THR A 186 -8.52 16.51 6.19
C THR A 186 -8.09 16.94 7.59
N TYR A 187 -7.00 17.71 7.74
CA TYR A 187 -6.56 18.21 9.04
C TYR A 187 -7.62 19.15 9.64
N MET A 188 -8.08 18.87 10.86
CA MET A 188 -9.22 19.54 11.53
C MET A 188 -10.59 19.30 10.87
N HIS A 189 -10.64 18.42 9.87
CA HIS A 189 -11.84 17.98 9.14
C HIS A 189 -12.05 16.47 9.25
N GLU A 190 -11.46 15.82 10.25
CA GLU A 190 -11.50 14.37 10.41
C GLU A 190 -12.95 13.85 10.56
N PHE A 191 -13.80 14.59 11.27
CA PHE A 191 -15.19 14.18 11.50
C PHE A 191 -16.08 14.33 10.26
N ASP A 192 -15.68 15.11 9.25
CA ASP A 192 -16.54 15.39 8.08
C ASP A 192 -16.93 14.13 7.31
N SER A 193 -16.01 13.15 7.26
CA SER A 193 -16.22 11.85 6.62
C SER A 193 -17.32 11.01 7.29
N ALA A 194 -17.68 11.30 8.54
CA ALA A 194 -18.75 10.60 9.25
C ALA A 194 -20.10 10.67 8.50
N ARG A 195 -20.31 11.72 7.69
CA ARG A 195 -21.50 11.86 6.83
C ARG A 195 -21.63 10.74 5.80
N GLY A 196 -20.53 10.35 5.16
CA GLY A 196 -20.54 9.24 4.20
C GLY A 196 -20.74 7.88 4.88
N PHE A 197 -20.08 7.67 6.03
CA PHE A 197 -20.26 6.45 6.81
C PHE A 197 -21.69 6.30 7.34
N ALA A 198 -22.29 7.38 7.83
CA ALA A 198 -23.69 7.40 8.25
C ALA A 198 -24.62 6.99 7.11
N ASP A 199 -24.41 7.52 5.89
CA ASP A 199 -25.22 7.16 4.73
C ASP A 199 -25.06 5.68 4.33
N PHE A 200 -23.84 5.11 4.37
CA PHE A 200 -23.65 3.67 4.10
C PHE A 200 -24.43 2.78 5.06
N ASN A 201 -24.64 3.23 6.30
CA ASN A 201 -25.33 2.48 7.33
C ASN A 201 -26.85 2.75 7.34
N ASN A 202 -27.33 3.69 6.52
CA ASN A 202 -28.71 4.14 6.56
C ASN A 202 -29.54 3.55 5.39
N PRO A 203 -30.47 2.62 5.67
CA PRO A 203 -31.29 1.97 4.64
C PRO A 203 -32.19 2.91 3.83
N ASP A 204 -32.52 4.10 4.33
CA ASP A 204 -33.34 5.11 3.62
C ASP A 204 -32.50 5.97 2.65
N LYS A 205 -31.18 6.04 2.89
CA LYS A 205 -30.21 6.82 2.10
C LYS A 205 -29.49 5.97 1.06
N LEU A 206 -29.19 4.71 1.36
CA LEU A 206 -28.53 3.81 0.42
C LEU A 206 -29.53 2.81 -0.16
N ARG A 207 -29.92 3.03 -1.43
CA ARG A 207 -30.85 2.15 -2.15
C ARG A 207 -30.28 1.57 -3.44
N ASP A 208 -29.19 2.13 -3.96
CA ASP A 208 -28.55 1.62 -5.17
C ASP A 208 -27.08 2.06 -5.27
N ALA A 209 -26.41 1.56 -6.32
CA ALA A 209 -25.03 1.93 -6.64
C ALA A 209 -24.79 3.45 -6.80
N ARG A 210 -25.79 4.24 -7.19
CA ARG A 210 -25.65 5.70 -7.34
C ARG A 210 -25.72 6.39 -5.98
N ASP A 211 -26.60 5.95 -5.09
CA ASP A 211 -26.60 6.39 -3.69
C ASP A 211 -25.28 6.06 -3.02
N PHE A 212 -24.75 4.86 -3.27
CA PHE A 212 -23.42 4.48 -2.81
C PHE A 212 -22.32 5.46 -3.25
N GLN A 213 -22.24 5.81 -4.54
CA GLN A 213 -21.24 6.78 -5.00
C GLN A 213 -21.45 8.16 -4.36
N ARG A 214 -22.70 8.61 -4.18
CA ARG A 214 -23.01 9.87 -3.48
C ARG A 214 -22.55 9.84 -2.02
N ALA A 215 -22.78 8.74 -1.31
CA ALA A 215 -22.32 8.55 0.07
C ALA A 215 -20.79 8.52 0.15
N ALA A 216 -20.13 7.74 -0.72
CA ALA A 216 -18.67 7.66 -0.80
C ALA A 216 -18.03 9.02 -1.11
N SER A 217 -18.68 9.88 -1.90
CA SER A 217 -18.18 11.22 -2.23
C SER A 217 -18.15 12.20 -1.05
N LYS A 218 -18.81 11.86 0.08
CA LYS A 218 -18.78 12.65 1.32
C LYS A 218 -17.62 12.27 2.24
N ILE A 219 -16.80 11.29 1.84
CA ILE A 219 -15.64 10.82 2.60
C ILE A 219 -14.40 11.54 2.09
N GLY A 220 -13.81 12.37 2.96
CA GLY A 220 -12.61 13.15 2.66
C GLY A 220 -11.31 12.34 2.67
N TYR A 221 -11.34 11.11 3.20
CA TYR A 221 -10.23 10.17 3.20
C TYR A 221 -10.03 9.44 1.85
N THR A 222 -8.81 8.95 1.61
CA THR A 222 -8.37 8.39 0.32
C THR A 222 -8.59 6.88 0.21
N PHE A 223 -9.82 6.49 -0.16
CA PHE A 223 -10.19 5.09 -0.34
C PHE A 223 -10.73 4.80 -1.74
N ASN A 224 -10.49 3.56 -2.18
CA ASN A 224 -11.21 2.89 -3.23
C ASN A 224 -12.42 2.20 -2.58
N TRP A 225 -13.61 2.77 -2.72
CA TRP A 225 -14.83 2.15 -2.24
C TRP A 225 -15.39 1.22 -3.32
N LEU A 226 -15.79 0.02 -2.90
CA LEU A 226 -16.43 -0.97 -3.77
C LEU A 226 -17.77 -1.39 -3.19
N TYR A 227 -18.73 -1.67 -4.06
CA TYR A 227 -20.12 -1.95 -3.73
C TYR A 227 -20.68 -3.09 -4.58
N ALA A 228 -21.55 -3.90 -4.00
CA ALA A 228 -22.37 -4.87 -4.72
C ALA A 228 -23.79 -4.94 -4.15
N ASP A 229 -24.80 -5.01 -5.02
CA ASP A 229 -26.19 -5.38 -4.70
C ASP A 229 -26.68 -6.54 -5.57
N ASP A 230 -28.00 -6.74 -5.67
CA ASP A 230 -28.60 -7.84 -6.45
C ASP A 230 -28.38 -7.73 -7.97
N ARG A 231 -27.95 -6.56 -8.47
CA ARG A 231 -27.83 -6.25 -9.90
C ARG A 231 -26.50 -5.61 -10.27
N ASP A 232 -26.00 -4.74 -9.42
CA ASP A 232 -24.96 -3.78 -9.74
C ASP A 232 -23.69 -4.04 -8.93
N ILE A 233 -22.53 -3.93 -9.59
CA ILE A 233 -21.25 -3.67 -8.93
C ILE A 233 -20.86 -2.21 -9.16
N ALA A 234 -20.28 -1.57 -8.15
CA ALA A 234 -19.89 -0.17 -8.23
C ALA A 234 -18.53 0.10 -7.59
N TYR A 235 -17.91 1.18 -8.06
CA TYR A 235 -16.64 1.70 -7.61
C TYR A 235 -16.69 3.23 -7.48
N PHE A 236 -16.06 3.77 -6.44
CA PHE A 236 -15.81 5.21 -6.28
C PHE A 236 -14.50 5.46 -5.52
N ASN A 237 -13.64 6.34 -6.04
CA ASN A 237 -12.48 6.85 -5.31
C ASN A 237 -12.87 8.07 -4.46
N SER A 238 -12.91 7.95 -3.13
CA SER A 238 -13.18 9.07 -2.22
C SER A 238 -11.91 9.88 -1.93
N GLY A 239 -12.05 11.10 -1.42
CA GLY A 239 -10.94 11.92 -0.96
C GLY A 239 -11.10 13.41 -1.25
N ASP A 240 -10.71 14.28 -0.33
CA ASP A 240 -10.71 15.74 -0.56
C ASP A 240 -9.47 16.13 -1.37
N ASN A 241 -9.47 15.79 -2.66
CA ASN A 241 -8.33 15.96 -3.56
C ASN A 241 -8.17 17.44 -3.93
N PRO A 242 -7.11 18.14 -3.49
CA PRO A 242 -6.96 19.57 -3.68
C PRO A 242 -6.73 19.94 -5.15
N GLN A 243 -7.39 21.01 -5.60
CA GLN A 243 -7.11 21.60 -6.91
C GLN A 243 -5.82 22.41 -6.84
N ARG A 244 -4.74 21.84 -7.39
CA ARG A 244 -3.41 22.47 -7.39
C ARG A 244 -3.26 23.56 -8.46
N ALA A 245 -2.27 24.45 -8.27
CA ALA A 245 -1.89 25.43 -9.27
C ALA A 245 -1.47 24.75 -10.60
N LYS A 246 -1.61 25.45 -11.73
CA LYS A 246 -1.24 24.89 -13.05
C LYS A 246 0.25 24.55 -13.06
N GLY A 247 0.59 23.32 -13.41
CA GLY A 247 1.98 22.84 -13.48
C GLY A 247 2.54 22.31 -12.16
N VAL A 248 1.76 22.35 -11.07
CA VAL A 248 2.12 21.72 -9.79
C VAL A 248 1.53 20.31 -9.73
N THR A 249 2.36 19.34 -9.38
CA THR A 249 1.99 17.91 -9.37
C THR A 249 1.83 17.32 -7.97
N GLY A 250 2.26 18.02 -6.92
CA GLY A 250 2.34 17.46 -5.55
C GLY A 250 3.55 16.55 -5.30
N GLN A 251 4.23 16.12 -6.37
CA GLN A 251 5.31 15.11 -6.31
C GLN A 251 6.63 15.60 -5.69
N LEU A 252 6.76 16.90 -5.44
CA LEU A 252 7.93 17.54 -4.84
C LEU A 252 7.45 18.71 -3.96
N PRO A 253 8.23 19.11 -2.95
CA PRO A 253 7.93 20.29 -2.16
C PRO A 253 7.64 21.52 -3.02
N THR A 254 6.53 22.19 -2.74
CA THR A 254 5.97 23.26 -3.56
C THR A 254 6.20 24.63 -2.90
N PRO A 255 6.67 25.66 -3.61
CA PRO A 255 6.75 27.00 -3.05
C PRO A 255 5.37 27.52 -2.58
N ALA A 256 5.31 28.17 -1.40
CA ALA A 256 4.08 28.64 -0.77
C ALA A 256 3.14 29.45 -1.69
N LYS A 257 3.68 30.22 -2.64
CA LYS A 257 2.90 31.00 -3.62
C LYS A 257 2.03 30.15 -4.57
N TYR A 258 2.24 28.84 -4.60
CA TYR A 258 1.45 27.89 -5.36
C TYR A 258 0.56 27.02 -4.45
N GLU A 259 0.16 27.54 -3.30
CA GLU A 259 -0.87 26.96 -2.44
C GLU A 259 -2.11 26.51 -3.23
N TRP A 260 -2.90 25.63 -2.61
CA TRP A 260 -4.10 25.10 -3.23
C TRP A 260 -5.05 26.21 -3.67
N ARG A 261 -5.77 25.99 -4.78
CA ARG A 261 -6.69 27.00 -5.30
C ARG A 261 -7.81 27.25 -4.30
N GLY A 262 -8.06 28.53 -4.01
CA GLY A 262 -9.07 28.93 -3.05
C GLY A 262 -8.76 28.48 -1.62
N TYR A 263 -7.48 28.27 -1.28
CA TYR A 263 -7.10 27.88 0.08
C TYR A 263 -7.47 28.98 1.09
N ASP A 264 -8.23 28.56 2.11
CA ASP A 264 -8.60 29.34 3.27
C ASP A 264 -7.84 28.82 4.50
N PRO A 265 -6.79 29.52 4.94
CA PRO A 265 -5.96 29.08 6.05
C PRO A 265 -6.63 29.21 7.43
N GLU A 266 -7.75 29.92 7.54
CA GLU A 266 -8.49 30.02 8.81
C GLU A 266 -9.38 28.80 9.02
N ASN A 267 -10.06 28.38 7.96
CA ASN A 267 -10.94 27.22 8.00
C ASN A 267 -10.26 25.91 7.58
N GLY A 268 -9.05 25.93 7.01
CA GLY A 268 -8.36 24.72 6.55
C GLY A 268 -8.94 24.10 5.28
N THR A 269 -9.68 24.89 4.48
CA THR A 269 -10.39 24.39 3.29
C THR A 269 -9.77 24.88 1.99
N ALA A 270 -10.08 24.19 0.88
CA ALA A 270 -9.67 24.61 -0.46
C ALA A 270 -10.72 24.20 -1.51
N ALA A 271 -10.50 24.56 -2.77
CA ALA A 271 -11.23 23.95 -3.87
C ALA A 271 -10.75 22.50 -4.08
N TYR A 272 -11.68 21.55 -4.02
CA TYR A 272 -11.42 20.12 -4.27
C TYR A 272 -11.97 19.67 -5.62
N THR A 273 -11.54 18.51 -6.11
CA THR A 273 -12.07 17.94 -7.36
C THR A 273 -13.56 17.69 -7.27
N SER A 274 -14.32 18.05 -8.31
CA SER A 274 -15.76 17.73 -8.37
C SER A 274 -16.01 16.24 -8.51
N PHE A 275 -17.17 15.73 -8.05
CA PHE A 275 -17.62 14.34 -8.15
C PHE A 275 -17.21 13.62 -9.46
N GLY A 276 -17.52 14.18 -10.64
CA GLY A 276 -17.21 13.57 -11.95
C GLY A 276 -15.73 13.47 -12.31
N LYS A 277 -14.82 14.05 -11.51
CA LYS A 277 -13.37 13.94 -11.68
C LYS A 277 -12.76 12.83 -10.83
N HIS A 278 -13.53 12.28 -9.90
CA HIS A 278 -13.13 11.08 -9.16
C HIS A 278 -13.29 9.85 -10.07
N PRO A 279 -12.29 8.96 -10.10
CA PRO A 279 -12.44 7.62 -10.68
C PRO A 279 -13.66 6.92 -10.11
N GLN A 280 -14.55 6.44 -10.98
CA GLN A 280 -15.80 5.83 -10.59
C GLN A 280 -16.37 4.97 -11.72
N ALA A 281 -17.12 3.94 -11.38
CA ALA A 281 -17.83 3.10 -12.33
C ALA A 281 -19.06 2.44 -11.68
N ILE A 282 -20.11 2.22 -12.47
CA ILE A 282 -21.24 1.35 -12.11
C ILE A 282 -21.37 0.36 -13.26
N ASN A 283 -21.15 -0.92 -12.99
CA ASN A 283 -21.06 -1.97 -14.00
C ASN A 283 -20.11 -1.57 -15.15
N GLY A 284 -20.33 -2.12 -16.35
CA GLY A 284 -19.58 -1.80 -17.57
C GLY A 284 -18.25 -2.55 -17.71
N GLN A 285 -17.86 -3.32 -16.69
CA GLN A 285 -16.72 -4.23 -16.70
C GLN A 285 -17.20 -5.61 -16.21
N PRO A 286 -16.60 -6.71 -16.69
CA PRO A 286 -16.94 -8.06 -16.22
C PRO A 286 -16.65 -8.24 -14.73
N TYR A 287 -15.63 -7.55 -14.22
CA TYR A 287 -15.23 -7.57 -12.82
C TYR A 287 -14.57 -6.23 -12.41
N PHE A 288 -14.48 -5.97 -11.10
CA PHE A 288 -13.59 -4.98 -10.51
C PHE A 288 -12.65 -5.66 -9.52
N THR A 289 -11.39 -5.27 -9.56
CA THR A 289 -10.40 -5.66 -8.57
C THR A 289 -9.80 -4.42 -7.95
N SER A 290 -9.48 -4.53 -6.67
CA SER A 290 -8.60 -3.58 -6.03
C SER A 290 -7.66 -4.34 -5.13
N TRP A 291 -6.37 -4.04 -5.23
CA TRP A 291 -5.39 -4.41 -4.22
C TRP A 291 -4.46 -3.24 -3.92
N ASN A 292 -5.06 -2.09 -3.61
CA ASN A 292 -4.43 -0.77 -3.50
C ASN A 292 -3.82 -0.24 -4.80
N ASN A 293 -4.10 -0.89 -5.94
CA ASN A 293 -3.60 -0.48 -7.25
C ASN A 293 -4.20 0.86 -7.71
N LYS A 294 -3.60 1.36 -8.79
CA LYS A 294 -4.00 2.58 -9.48
C LYS A 294 -5.47 2.55 -9.88
N GLN A 295 -6.17 3.66 -9.59
CA GLN A 295 -7.62 3.82 -9.71
C GLN A 295 -8.11 3.78 -11.16
N ALA A 296 -7.44 4.53 -12.03
CA ALA A 296 -7.85 4.71 -13.42
C ALA A 296 -6.67 5.13 -14.31
N PRO A 297 -6.75 4.90 -15.64
CA PRO A 297 -5.82 5.48 -16.58
C PRO A 297 -5.74 7.00 -16.45
N GLY A 298 -4.52 7.55 -16.37
CA GLY A 298 -4.30 8.99 -16.27
C GLY A 298 -4.46 9.59 -14.87
N TYR A 299 -4.89 8.82 -13.86
CA TYR A 299 -4.88 9.28 -12.47
C TYR A 299 -3.45 9.23 -11.89
N ALA A 300 -3.12 10.08 -10.92
CA ALA A 300 -1.81 10.11 -10.28
C ALA A 300 -1.89 9.54 -8.86
N GLY A 301 -0.83 8.87 -8.42
CA GLY A 301 -0.63 8.53 -7.00
C GLY A 301 0.01 9.70 -6.26
N ALA A 302 0.10 9.60 -4.94
CA ALA A 302 0.89 10.51 -4.11
C ALA A 302 2.40 10.40 -4.39
N ASP A 303 3.16 11.37 -3.92
CA ASP A 303 4.63 11.36 -3.90
C ASP A 303 5.21 10.14 -3.16
N THR A 304 4.43 9.60 -2.21
CA THR A 304 4.71 8.42 -1.40
C THR A 304 4.13 7.12 -1.95
N ASN A 305 3.39 7.15 -3.06
CA ASN A 305 2.77 5.96 -3.63
C ASN A 305 2.93 5.91 -5.16
N LEU A 306 3.95 5.19 -5.62
CA LEU A 306 4.30 5.08 -7.03
C LEU A 306 3.73 3.81 -7.65
N PHE A 307 2.80 3.98 -8.59
CA PHE A 307 2.25 2.87 -9.35
C PHE A 307 3.17 2.46 -10.51
N SER A 308 3.33 1.16 -10.70
CA SER A 308 4.13 0.57 -11.77
C SER A 308 3.28 -0.31 -12.69
N SER A 309 3.86 -0.81 -13.79
CA SER A 309 3.15 -1.73 -14.70
C SER A 309 3.04 -3.16 -14.18
N VAL A 310 3.67 -3.45 -13.04
CA VAL A 310 3.51 -4.69 -12.31
C VAL A 310 3.00 -4.34 -10.92
N PHE A 311 1.89 -4.93 -10.51
CA PHE A 311 1.28 -4.67 -9.21
C PHE A 311 0.51 -5.89 -8.74
N ARG A 312 0.45 -6.11 -7.42
CA ARG A 312 -0.13 -7.32 -6.83
C ARG A 312 -1.59 -7.60 -7.19
N SER A 313 -2.37 -6.58 -7.55
CA SER A 313 -3.75 -6.75 -8.03
C SER A 313 -3.84 -7.68 -9.23
N GLN A 314 -2.78 -7.79 -10.04
CA GLN A 314 -2.75 -8.65 -11.22
C GLN A 314 -2.86 -10.14 -10.88
N MET A 315 -2.41 -10.57 -9.69
CA MET A 315 -2.62 -11.96 -9.24
C MET A 315 -4.12 -12.24 -9.06
N LEU A 316 -4.89 -11.24 -8.59
CA LEU A 316 -6.35 -11.36 -8.49
C LEU A 316 -7.01 -11.31 -9.88
N ASP A 317 -6.55 -10.40 -10.74
CA ASP A 317 -7.06 -10.27 -12.11
C ASP A 317 -6.95 -11.60 -12.86
N GLN A 318 -5.79 -12.24 -12.80
CA GLN A 318 -5.53 -13.52 -13.47
C GLN A 318 -6.45 -14.64 -12.97
N GLU A 319 -6.63 -14.75 -11.65
CA GLU A 319 -7.50 -15.78 -11.07
C GLU A 319 -8.98 -15.57 -11.43
N ILE A 320 -9.44 -14.32 -11.50
CA ILE A 320 -10.80 -14.01 -11.96
C ILE A 320 -10.94 -14.34 -13.44
N GLU A 321 -10.06 -13.81 -14.29
CA GLU A 321 -10.10 -14.00 -15.75
C GLU A 321 -10.07 -15.47 -16.16
N ALA A 322 -9.29 -16.29 -15.45
CA ALA A 322 -9.26 -17.74 -15.66
C ALA A 322 -10.63 -18.40 -15.41
N ARG A 323 -11.42 -17.88 -14.46
CA ARG A 323 -12.72 -18.44 -14.03
C ARG A 323 -13.92 -17.90 -14.81
N ILE A 324 -13.78 -16.77 -15.51
CA ILE A 324 -14.85 -16.13 -16.28
C ILE A 324 -14.60 -16.11 -17.80
N SER A 325 -13.48 -16.68 -18.27
CA SER A 325 -13.14 -16.63 -19.70
C SER A 325 -14.02 -17.57 -20.54
N GLY A 326 -14.41 -17.05 -21.71
CA GLY A 326 -15.28 -17.77 -22.65
C GLY A 326 -16.72 -17.79 -22.15
N GLU A 327 -17.31 -18.98 -22.09
CA GLU A 327 -18.68 -19.19 -21.57
C GLU A 327 -18.69 -19.53 -20.07
N ARG A 328 -17.52 -19.56 -19.42
CA ARG A 328 -17.41 -19.89 -18.00
C ARG A 328 -17.99 -18.78 -17.15
N LYS A 329 -18.60 -19.18 -16.04
CA LYS A 329 -19.09 -18.28 -15.00
C LYS A 329 -18.59 -18.75 -13.66
N THR A 330 -18.26 -17.80 -12.79
CA THR A 330 -17.78 -18.12 -11.44
C THR A 330 -18.93 -18.16 -10.43
N THR A 331 -18.68 -18.78 -9.28
CA THR A 331 -19.58 -18.78 -8.13
C THR A 331 -18.97 -17.95 -7.01
N LEU A 332 -19.72 -17.66 -5.93
CA LEU A 332 -19.14 -17.01 -4.76
C LEU A 332 -17.96 -17.80 -4.20
N ALA A 333 -18.06 -19.13 -4.11
CA ALA A 333 -16.97 -20.00 -3.70
C ALA A 333 -15.77 -19.90 -4.65
N GLY A 334 -16.01 -19.91 -5.97
CA GLY A 334 -14.95 -19.73 -6.95
C GLY A 334 -14.23 -18.38 -6.84
N LEU A 335 -14.92 -17.32 -6.42
CA LEU A 335 -14.31 -16.01 -6.15
C LEU A 335 -13.52 -15.97 -4.83
N VAL A 336 -13.97 -16.70 -3.81
CA VAL A 336 -13.19 -16.92 -2.58
C VAL A 336 -11.92 -17.70 -2.89
N ASP A 337 -12.02 -18.76 -3.70
CA ASP A 337 -10.88 -19.54 -4.17
C ASP A 337 -9.91 -18.67 -4.98
N ALA A 338 -10.41 -17.79 -5.86
CA ALA A 338 -9.55 -16.86 -6.60
C ALA A 338 -8.70 -15.97 -5.69
N MET A 339 -9.28 -15.43 -4.62
CA MET A 339 -8.51 -14.68 -3.62
C MET A 339 -7.52 -15.58 -2.88
N GLY A 340 -7.92 -16.80 -2.52
CA GLY A 340 -7.05 -17.77 -1.84
C GLY A 340 -5.85 -18.18 -2.70
N GLU A 341 -6.07 -18.34 -4.01
CA GLU A 341 -5.02 -18.67 -4.96
C GLU A 341 -3.97 -17.56 -5.04
N ALA A 342 -4.43 -16.32 -5.26
CA ALA A 342 -3.58 -15.14 -5.29
C ALA A 342 -2.88 -14.86 -3.94
N ALA A 343 -3.47 -15.24 -2.81
CA ALA A 343 -2.92 -14.98 -1.48
C ALA A 343 -1.61 -15.71 -1.20
N THR A 344 -1.29 -16.77 -1.93
CA THR A 344 -0.04 -17.52 -1.73
C THR A 344 0.91 -17.38 -2.92
N THR A 345 0.57 -16.57 -3.92
CA THR A 345 1.38 -16.43 -5.13
C THR A 345 2.48 -15.39 -4.93
N ASP A 346 3.68 -15.68 -5.43
CA ASP A 346 4.80 -14.76 -5.44
C ASP A 346 4.71 -13.84 -6.67
N LEU A 347 4.50 -12.54 -6.46
CA LEU A 347 4.33 -11.56 -7.54
C LEU A 347 5.55 -11.51 -8.48
N ARG A 348 6.76 -11.68 -7.93
CA ARG A 348 7.99 -11.64 -8.71
C ARG A 348 8.04 -12.85 -9.63
N ALA A 349 7.70 -14.03 -9.10
CA ALA A 349 7.69 -15.28 -9.85
C ALA A 349 6.60 -15.29 -10.95
N GLU A 350 5.41 -14.78 -10.66
CA GLU A 350 4.32 -14.76 -11.63
C GLU A 350 4.52 -13.71 -12.74
N GLN A 351 4.88 -12.46 -12.38
CA GLN A 351 4.84 -11.34 -13.32
C GLN A 351 6.19 -10.98 -13.93
N VAL A 352 7.31 -11.23 -13.24
CA VAL A 352 8.62 -10.69 -13.63
C VAL A 352 9.61 -11.77 -14.03
N LEU A 353 9.68 -12.86 -13.27
CA LEU A 353 10.59 -13.98 -13.50
C LEU A 353 10.46 -14.60 -14.91
N PRO A 354 9.27 -14.72 -15.54
CA PRO A 354 9.17 -15.26 -16.90
C PRO A 354 9.95 -14.43 -17.94
N LEU A 355 10.04 -13.11 -17.74
CA LEU A 355 10.85 -12.23 -18.57
C LEU A 355 12.35 -12.47 -18.35
N ALA A 356 12.78 -12.61 -17.09
CA ALA A 356 14.17 -12.93 -16.77
C ALA A 356 14.58 -14.30 -17.31
N LEU A 357 13.75 -15.34 -17.13
CA LEU A 357 13.98 -16.68 -17.68
C LEU A 357 14.08 -16.68 -19.21
N SER A 358 13.30 -15.81 -19.89
CA SER A 358 13.40 -15.62 -21.35
C SER A 358 14.74 -14.99 -21.75
N VAL A 359 15.26 -14.05 -20.97
CA VAL A 359 16.58 -13.45 -21.19
C VAL A 359 17.70 -14.44 -20.89
N ILE A 360 17.64 -15.13 -19.74
CA ILE A 360 18.60 -16.14 -19.28
C ILE A 360 18.71 -17.28 -20.30
N GLY A 361 17.59 -17.73 -20.87
CA GLY A 361 17.55 -18.82 -21.85
C GLY A 361 17.97 -20.14 -21.23
N ASN A 362 18.74 -20.95 -21.97
CA ASN A 362 19.28 -22.22 -21.49
C ASN A 362 20.78 -22.05 -21.23
N PRO A 363 21.22 -21.94 -19.97
CA PRO A 363 22.65 -21.88 -19.65
C PRO A 363 23.33 -23.22 -19.94
N PRO A 364 24.58 -23.23 -20.42
CA PRO A 364 25.33 -24.46 -20.65
C PRO A 364 25.89 -25.06 -19.36
N ASP A 365 26.06 -24.24 -18.31
CA ASP A 365 26.46 -24.69 -16.98
C ASP A 365 25.32 -25.50 -16.33
N GLU A 366 25.63 -26.72 -15.87
CA GLU A 366 24.64 -27.68 -15.37
C GLU A 366 23.93 -27.18 -14.11
N ARG A 367 24.67 -26.54 -13.19
CA ARG A 367 24.13 -25.99 -11.95
C ARG A 367 23.13 -24.88 -12.23
N LEU A 368 23.47 -23.95 -13.12
CA LEU A 368 22.55 -22.90 -13.58
C LEU A 368 21.37 -23.48 -14.37
N ALA A 369 21.58 -24.52 -15.18
CA ALA A 369 20.52 -25.15 -15.95
C ALA A 369 19.49 -25.81 -15.05
N HIS A 370 19.94 -26.48 -13.99
CA HIS A 370 19.08 -27.06 -12.96
C HIS A 370 18.25 -25.99 -12.25
N ALA A 371 18.88 -24.93 -11.74
CA ALA A 371 18.16 -23.83 -11.08
C ALA A 371 17.12 -23.16 -12.00
N VAL A 372 17.45 -22.95 -13.27
CA VAL A 372 16.51 -22.43 -14.28
C VAL A 372 15.34 -23.38 -14.51
N ALA A 373 15.57 -24.70 -14.47
CA ALA A 373 14.51 -25.70 -14.59
C ALA A 373 13.58 -25.69 -13.38
N GLU A 374 14.11 -25.61 -12.15
CA GLU A 374 13.30 -25.50 -10.93
C GLU A 374 12.45 -24.22 -10.92
N LEU A 375 13.04 -23.07 -11.27
CA LEU A 375 12.31 -21.80 -11.39
C LEU A 375 11.20 -21.89 -12.45
N ARG A 376 11.45 -22.53 -13.58
CA ARG A 376 10.42 -22.76 -14.62
C ARG A 376 9.32 -23.69 -14.14
N ALA A 377 9.66 -24.76 -13.42
CA ALA A 377 8.69 -25.70 -12.87
C ALA A 377 7.78 -25.01 -11.85
N TRP A 378 8.35 -24.17 -10.99
CA TRP A 378 7.59 -23.37 -10.04
C TRP A 378 6.68 -22.33 -10.72
N VAL A 379 7.16 -21.65 -11.77
CA VAL A 379 6.30 -20.76 -12.58
C VAL A 379 5.16 -21.54 -13.24
N ALA A 380 5.44 -22.73 -13.78
CA ALA A 380 4.43 -23.56 -14.42
C ALA A 380 3.38 -24.14 -13.44
N SER A 381 3.71 -24.24 -12.15
CA SER A 381 2.81 -24.73 -11.10
C SER A 381 2.00 -23.63 -10.41
N GLY A 382 2.07 -22.38 -10.88
CA GLY A 382 1.31 -21.25 -10.36
C GLY A 382 2.08 -20.35 -9.39
N SER A 383 3.40 -20.51 -9.25
CA SER A 383 4.24 -19.59 -8.47
C SER A 383 3.88 -19.44 -6.99
N HIS A 384 3.30 -20.49 -6.38
CA HIS A 384 2.87 -20.44 -4.99
C HIS A 384 3.98 -20.68 -3.98
N ARG A 385 3.90 -20.02 -2.82
CA ARG A 385 4.56 -20.38 -1.55
C ARG A 385 3.55 -21.12 -0.67
N ARG A 386 3.50 -22.45 -0.77
CA ARG A 386 2.55 -23.31 -0.05
C ARG A 386 3.25 -24.53 0.49
N ASP A 387 2.75 -24.98 1.63
CA ASP A 387 3.03 -26.26 2.27
C ASP A 387 1.69 -27.00 2.29
N ARG A 388 1.46 -27.91 1.34
CA ARG A 388 0.14 -28.55 1.18
C ARG A 388 -0.01 -29.81 2.00
N ASP A 389 1.09 -30.49 2.33
CA ASP A 389 1.10 -31.70 3.15
C ASP A 389 1.33 -31.42 4.64
N GLY A 390 1.67 -30.16 5.00
CA GLY A 390 1.80 -29.69 6.36
C GLY A 390 3.10 -30.14 7.03
N ASP A 391 4.14 -30.46 6.26
CA ASP A 391 5.43 -30.92 6.77
C ASP A 391 6.35 -29.76 7.24
N GLY A 392 5.91 -28.51 7.04
CA GLY A 392 6.65 -27.30 7.38
C GLY A 392 7.56 -26.79 6.25
N VAL A 393 7.53 -27.39 5.07
CA VAL A 393 8.38 -27.06 3.92
C VAL A 393 7.51 -26.65 2.73
N TYR A 394 7.94 -25.60 2.02
CA TYR A 394 7.26 -25.24 0.77
C TYR A 394 7.49 -26.28 -0.33
N GLU A 395 6.45 -26.57 -1.11
CA GLU A 395 6.49 -27.51 -2.26
C GLU A 395 7.61 -27.18 -3.25
N HIS A 396 7.92 -25.89 -3.40
CA HIS A 396 8.96 -25.37 -4.29
C HIS A 396 10.07 -24.63 -3.51
N SER A 397 10.41 -25.09 -2.30
CA SER A 397 11.37 -24.44 -1.38
C SER A 397 12.71 -24.04 -2.04
N SER A 398 13.30 -24.90 -2.88
CA SER A 398 14.53 -24.61 -3.63
C SER A 398 14.38 -23.43 -4.61
N ALA A 399 13.29 -23.43 -5.40
CA ALA A 399 13.02 -22.37 -6.37
C ALA A 399 12.71 -21.04 -5.68
N ILE A 400 11.93 -21.08 -4.60
CA ILE A 400 11.60 -19.91 -3.77
C ILE A 400 12.90 -19.30 -3.21
N ARG A 401 13.74 -20.13 -2.57
CA ARG A 401 15.04 -19.70 -2.01
C ARG A 401 15.97 -19.13 -3.05
N THR A 402 16.00 -19.75 -4.22
CA THR A 402 16.79 -19.26 -5.35
C THR A 402 16.32 -17.87 -5.76
N LEU A 403 15.01 -17.62 -5.87
CA LEU A 403 14.48 -16.30 -6.22
C LEU A 403 14.73 -15.26 -5.12
N ASP A 404 14.57 -15.64 -3.84
CA ASP A 404 14.82 -14.77 -2.69
C ASP A 404 16.27 -14.28 -2.66
N ALA A 405 17.24 -15.17 -2.90
CA ALA A 405 18.63 -14.80 -3.03
C ALA A 405 18.93 -14.02 -4.32
N PHE A 406 18.24 -14.34 -5.41
CA PHE A 406 18.50 -13.80 -6.75
C PHE A 406 17.96 -12.40 -6.95
N TRP A 407 16.77 -12.09 -6.44
CA TRP A 407 16.06 -10.84 -6.70
C TRP A 407 16.88 -9.57 -6.38
N PRO A 408 17.41 -9.37 -5.16
CA PRO A 408 18.21 -8.19 -4.85
C PRO A 408 19.51 -8.14 -5.66
N ARG A 409 20.17 -9.28 -5.88
CA ARG A 409 21.40 -9.38 -6.69
C ARG A 409 21.15 -9.04 -8.16
N TRP A 410 20.02 -9.49 -8.69
CA TRP A 410 19.57 -9.17 -10.03
C TRP A 410 19.33 -7.66 -10.16
N LEU A 411 18.48 -7.07 -9.32
CA LEU A 411 18.15 -5.66 -9.42
C LEU A 411 19.40 -4.77 -9.35
N ARG A 412 20.30 -5.06 -8.40
CA ARG A 412 21.59 -4.37 -8.31
C ARG A 412 22.39 -4.52 -9.61
N ALA A 413 22.59 -5.75 -10.09
CA ALA A 413 23.35 -6.00 -11.32
C ALA A 413 22.71 -5.38 -12.58
N GLN A 414 21.38 -5.23 -12.61
CA GLN A 414 20.65 -4.61 -13.70
C GLN A 414 20.78 -3.08 -13.70
N PHE A 415 20.62 -2.43 -12.54
CA PHE A 415 20.42 -0.98 -12.45
C PHE A 415 21.67 -0.20 -12.00
N GLU A 416 22.44 -0.71 -11.04
CA GLU A 416 23.62 -0.06 -10.46
C GLU A 416 24.63 0.41 -11.52
N PRO A 417 24.98 -0.37 -12.57
CA PRO A 417 25.98 0.06 -13.54
C PRO A 417 25.63 1.36 -14.31
N SER A 418 24.34 1.68 -14.44
CA SER A 418 23.87 2.89 -15.14
C SER A 418 23.51 4.05 -14.21
N LEU A 419 23.19 3.76 -12.95
CA LEU A 419 22.86 4.73 -11.92
C LEU A 419 24.11 5.22 -11.17
N GLY A 420 25.12 4.35 -11.02
CA GLY A 420 26.19 4.49 -10.04
C GLY A 420 25.75 4.01 -8.66
N GLY A 421 26.68 3.48 -7.86
CA GLY A 421 26.41 2.90 -6.54
C GLY A 421 25.71 3.88 -5.61
N ALA A 422 26.24 5.10 -5.46
CA ALA A 422 25.68 6.10 -4.55
C ALA A 422 24.20 6.43 -4.81
N LEU A 423 23.81 6.58 -6.09
CA LEU A 423 22.42 6.84 -6.45
C LEU A 423 21.55 5.59 -6.30
N PHE A 424 22.07 4.40 -6.64
CA PHE A 424 21.35 3.15 -6.43
C PHE A 424 21.02 2.97 -4.95
N ASP A 425 22.01 3.09 -4.07
CA ASP A 425 21.84 2.91 -2.63
C ASP A 425 20.87 3.97 -2.05
N GLN A 426 20.88 5.20 -2.56
CA GLN A 426 19.92 6.24 -2.14
C GLN A 426 18.49 5.89 -2.57
N LEU A 427 18.30 5.39 -3.79
CA LEU A 427 16.98 4.99 -4.27
C LEU A 427 16.46 3.75 -3.56
N GLU A 428 17.32 2.77 -3.29
CA GLU A 428 17.00 1.58 -2.49
C GLU A 428 16.53 1.97 -1.09
N ARG A 429 17.24 2.89 -0.41
CA ARG A 429 16.79 3.41 0.89
C ARG A 429 15.46 4.16 0.83
N ALA A 430 15.20 4.90 -0.26
CA ALA A 430 13.94 5.63 -0.41
C ALA A 430 12.77 4.70 -0.75
N HIS A 431 13.03 3.64 -1.51
CA HIS A 431 12.04 2.70 -1.99
C HIS A 431 12.66 1.31 -2.13
N ASP A 432 12.26 0.43 -1.21
CA ASP A 432 12.81 -0.92 -1.08
C ASP A 432 12.72 -1.69 -2.40
N LEU A 433 13.68 -2.58 -2.64
CA LEU A 433 13.76 -3.40 -3.85
C LEU A 433 12.62 -4.42 -3.95
N ASP A 434 12.10 -4.82 -2.80
CA ASP A 434 11.07 -5.82 -2.62
C ASP A 434 10.24 -5.49 -1.37
N ASN A 435 9.05 -6.07 -1.29
CA ASN A 435 8.21 -6.10 -0.11
C ASN A 435 7.83 -7.57 0.09
N GLU A 436 8.80 -8.38 0.51
CA GLU A 436 8.64 -9.82 0.67
C GLU A 436 7.74 -10.19 1.87
N PRO A 437 7.25 -11.45 1.95
CA PRO A 437 6.36 -11.93 3.02
C PRO A 437 6.78 -11.57 4.46
N ASN A 438 8.08 -11.68 4.77
CA ASN A 438 8.64 -11.36 6.09
C ASN A 438 8.47 -9.88 6.46
N ASN A 439 8.45 -8.98 5.47
CA ASN A 439 8.20 -7.54 5.62
C ASN A 439 9.15 -6.91 6.67
N ASP A 440 10.46 -7.04 6.46
CA ASP A 440 11.54 -6.52 7.32
C ASP A 440 11.43 -6.97 8.79
N GLY A 441 11.16 -8.26 9.03
CA GLY A 441 10.90 -8.85 10.36
C GLY A 441 9.53 -8.49 10.93
N GLY A 442 8.69 -7.82 10.14
CA GLY A 442 7.40 -7.33 10.60
C GLY A 442 6.31 -8.39 10.70
N HIS A 443 6.44 -9.50 9.96
CA HIS A 443 5.52 -10.65 9.92
C HIS A 443 4.03 -10.28 9.79
N VAL A 444 3.72 -9.25 8.99
CA VAL A 444 2.38 -8.64 8.88
C VAL A 444 1.45 -9.35 7.89
N GLY A 445 1.96 -10.38 7.19
CA GLY A 445 1.26 -11.21 6.21
C GLY A 445 1.07 -10.57 4.83
N SER A 446 0.85 -9.27 4.78
CA SER A 446 0.73 -8.55 3.52
C SER A 446 2.08 -8.39 2.83
N ALA A 447 2.11 -8.56 1.51
CA ALA A 447 3.33 -8.49 0.71
C ALA A 447 3.09 -7.86 -0.68
N TYR A 448 4.19 -7.56 -1.37
CA TYR A 448 4.29 -7.12 -2.76
C TYR A 448 3.53 -5.83 -3.09
N GLN A 449 3.32 -4.96 -2.11
CA GLN A 449 2.70 -3.65 -2.33
C GLN A 449 3.65 -2.67 -3.01
N THR A 450 4.88 -2.62 -2.50
CA THR A 450 5.97 -1.80 -3.02
C THR A 450 7.09 -2.72 -3.51
N GLY A 451 7.96 -2.22 -4.37
CA GLY A 451 9.10 -2.98 -4.88
C GLY A 451 9.43 -2.66 -6.33
N TRP A 452 10.58 -3.13 -6.80
CA TRP A 452 11.09 -2.76 -8.13
C TRP A 452 10.55 -3.62 -9.28
N TYR A 453 9.40 -4.28 -9.07
CA TYR A 453 8.81 -5.25 -10.00
C TYR A 453 8.58 -4.69 -11.39
N GLY A 454 7.87 -3.57 -11.49
CA GLY A 454 7.59 -2.94 -12.79
C GLY A 454 8.81 -2.25 -13.39
N TYR A 455 9.80 -1.85 -12.56
CA TYR A 455 11.06 -1.30 -13.06
C TYR A 455 11.84 -2.37 -13.82
N ALA A 456 12.06 -3.53 -13.19
CA ALA A 456 12.72 -4.67 -13.80
C ALA A 456 11.94 -5.18 -15.04
N ALA A 457 10.63 -5.40 -14.91
CA ALA A 457 9.80 -5.92 -15.99
C ALA A 457 9.79 -5.00 -17.23
N LYS A 458 9.75 -3.67 -17.04
CA LYS A 458 9.75 -2.73 -18.17
C LYS A 458 11.08 -2.74 -18.92
N ASP A 459 12.21 -2.73 -18.21
CA ASP A 459 13.53 -2.76 -18.86
C ASP A 459 13.80 -4.11 -19.55
N LEU A 460 13.45 -5.24 -18.93
CA LEU A 460 13.58 -6.56 -19.57
C LEU A 460 12.71 -6.72 -20.82
N ARG A 461 11.46 -6.21 -20.80
CA ARG A 461 10.62 -6.20 -22.02
C ARG A 461 11.30 -5.46 -23.17
N ARG A 462 11.94 -4.32 -22.89
CA ARG A 462 12.69 -3.55 -23.89
C ARG A 462 13.91 -4.31 -24.41
N VAL A 463 14.65 -5.00 -23.52
CA VAL A 463 15.78 -5.86 -23.90
C VAL A 463 15.34 -6.99 -24.84
N LEU A 464 14.17 -7.57 -24.57
CA LEU A 464 13.54 -8.61 -25.39
C LEU A 464 12.88 -8.07 -26.68
N GLY A 465 13.04 -6.78 -27.00
CA GLY A 465 12.47 -6.16 -28.20
C GLY A 465 10.96 -5.93 -28.14
N ARG A 466 10.31 -6.09 -26.97
CA ARG A 466 8.89 -5.81 -26.80
C ARG A 466 8.64 -4.30 -26.66
N LYS A 467 7.53 -3.83 -27.21
CA LYS A 467 7.11 -2.41 -27.09
C LYS A 467 6.77 -2.09 -25.63
N VAL A 468 7.22 -0.93 -25.16
CA VAL A 468 6.91 -0.42 -23.82
C VAL A 468 6.42 1.02 -23.91
N ARG A 469 5.37 1.35 -23.16
CA ARG A 469 4.88 2.72 -23.03
C ARG A 469 5.82 3.51 -22.11
N ALA A 470 6.17 4.74 -22.50
CA ALA A 470 7.08 5.62 -21.76
C ALA A 470 8.37 4.89 -21.35
N PRO A 471 9.23 4.50 -22.33
CA PRO A 471 10.50 3.84 -22.02
C PRO A 471 11.38 4.72 -21.13
N TYR A 472 12.21 4.09 -20.30
CA TYR A 472 13.20 4.84 -19.53
C TYR A 472 14.17 5.60 -20.43
N SER A 473 14.67 6.72 -19.91
CA SER A 473 15.69 7.56 -20.56
C SER A 473 16.98 6.79 -20.82
N LYS A 474 17.29 5.80 -19.96
CA LYS A 474 18.45 4.90 -20.10
C LYS A 474 18.01 3.46 -20.41
N ARG A 475 18.96 2.64 -20.87
CA ARG A 475 18.84 1.19 -20.96
C ARG A 475 19.69 0.60 -19.85
N TYR A 476 19.11 -0.19 -18.96
CA TYR A 476 19.79 -0.63 -17.74
C TYR A 476 20.47 -1.99 -17.94
N CYS A 477 19.70 -3.07 -18.09
CA CYS A 477 20.27 -4.41 -18.17
C CYS A 477 21.19 -4.59 -19.37
N GLY A 478 22.49 -4.83 -19.13
CA GLY A 478 23.49 -5.03 -20.18
C GLY A 478 23.56 -3.87 -21.20
N ALA A 479 23.27 -2.64 -20.78
CA ALA A 479 23.11 -1.47 -21.66
C ALA A 479 22.05 -1.67 -22.77
N GLY A 480 21.06 -2.53 -22.49
CA GLY A 480 19.96 -2.88 -23.38
C GLY A 480 20.30 -3.83 -24.52
N LYS A 481 21.46 -4.51 -24.46
CA LYS A 481 21.81 -5.59 -25.39
C LYS A 481 21.44 -6.94 -24.76
N LEU A 482 20.65 -7.75 -25.46
CA LEU A 482 20.15 -9.05 -24.96
C LEU A 482 21.28 -9.98 -24.50
N SER A 483 22.35 -10.14 -25.28
CA SER A 483 23.47 -11.01 -24.92
C SER A 483 24.20 -10.56 -23.64
N ARG A 484 24.35 -9.24 -23.44
CA ARG A 484 24.96 -8.69 -22.23
C ARG A 484 24.03 -8.80 -21.03
N CYS A 485 22.75 -8.51 -21.20
CA CYS A 485 21.75 -8.67 -20.15
C CYS A 485 21.65 -10.14 -19.70
N ARG A 486 21.70 -11.09 -20.64
CA ARG A 486 21.80 -12.52 -20.35
C ARG A 486 23.01 -12.87 -19.49
N ALA A 487 24.19 -12.36 -19.82
CA ALA A 487 25.39 -12.59 -19.02
C ALA A 487 25.22 -12.02 -17.59
N VAL A 488 24.68 -10.80 -17.48
CA VAL A 488 24.38 -10.14 -16.19
C VAL A 488 23.45 -10.98 -15.32
N LEU A 489 22.32 -11.46 -15.88
CA LEU A 489 21.36 -12.25 -15.12
C LEU A 489 21.87 -13.64 -14.75
N ARG A 490 22.63 -14.31 -15.64
CA ARG A 490 23.24 -15.61 -15.33
C ARG A 490 24.27 -15.51 -14.21
N GLU A 491 25.09 -14.47 -14.25
CA GLU A 491 26.08 -14.20 -13.21
C GLU A 491 25.42 -13.89 -11.85
N ALA A 492 24.38 -13.05 -11.85
CA ALA A 492 23.62 -12.77 -10.64
C ALA A 492 22.91 -14.01 -10.09
N LEU A 493 22.39 -14.89 -10.96
CA LEU A 493 21.81 -16.17 -10.54
C LEU A 493 22.87 -17.11 -9.98
N SER A 494 24.04 -17.20 -10.60
CA SER A 494 25.16 -18.02 -10.10
C SER A 494 25.54 -17.63 -8.66
N ARG A 495 25.68 -16.33 -8.40
CA ARG A 495 25.96 -15.81 -7.04
C ARG A 495 24.81 -16.03 -6.06
N ALA A 496 23.56 -16.10 -6.54
CA ALA A 496 22.41 -16.39 -5.70
C ALA A 496 22.42 -17.84 -5.21
N LEU A 497 22.88 -18.78 -6.04
CA LEU A 497 22.99 -20.20 -5.67
C LEU A 497 24.06 -20.47 -4.60
N GLU A 498 24.92 -19.49 -4.30
CA GLU A 498 25.94 -19.54 -3.24
C GLU A 498 25.46 -18.88 -1.94
N ALA A 499 24.23 -18.37 -1.89
CA ALA A 499 23.69 -17.73 -0.70
C ALA A 499 23.54 -18.74 0.44
N ASP A 500 23.98 -18.34 1.62
CA ASP A 500 23.81 -19.09 2.86
C ASP A 500 22.35 -18.98 3.34
N PRO A 501 21.57 -20.10 3.36
CA PRO A 501 20.20 -20.07 3.85
C PRO A 501 20.09 -19.59 5.30
N GLY A 502 21.12 -19.84 6.12
CA GLY A 502 21.18 -19.41 7.51
C GLY A 502 21.17 -17.89 7.68
N LYS A 503 21.75 -17.16 6.72
CA LYS A 503 21.72 -15.69 6.68
C LYS A 503 20.52 -15.14 5.92
N LEU A 504 20.05 -15.88 4.93
CA LEU A 504 18.90 -15.45 4.12
C LEU A 504 17.61 -15.44 4.93
N TYR A 505 17.47 -16.37 5.87
CA TYR A 505 16.29 -16.53 6.73
C TYR A 505 16.61 -16.28 8.21
N ASP A 506 17.64 -15.48 8.48
CA ASP A 506 17.96 -15.05 9.85
C ASP A 506 16.86 -14.11 10.34
N ASP A 507 16.17 -14.51 11.40
CA ASP A 507 15.04 -13.77 11.96
C ASP A 507 14.86 -14.07 13.46
N ASP A 508 14.70 -12.99 14.22
CA ASP A 508 14.59 -13.04 15.69
C ASP A 508 13.28 -13.71 16.13
N ALA A 509 12.17 -13.46 15.41
CA ALA A 509 10.88 -14.01 15.76
C ALA A 509 10.86 -15.54 15.55
N CYS A 510 11.49 -16.01 14.48
CA CYS A 510 11.68 -17.42 14.20
C CYS A 510 12.64 -18.10 15.17
N THR A 511 13.73 -17.42 15.55
CA THR A 511 14.63 -17.91 16.60
C THR A 511 13.89 -18.06 17.93
N ALA A 512 13.10 -17.05 18.33
CA ALA A 512 12.26 -17.11 19.53
C ALA A 512 11.18 -18.20 19.47
N ALA A 513 10.68 -18.51 18.27
CA ALA A 513 9.74 -19.60 18.03
C ALA A 513 10.42 -20.99 17.94
N GLY A 514 11.75 -21.08 18.11
CA GLY A 514 12.50 -22.33 18.04
C GLY A 514 12.68 -22.87 16.62
N LYS A 515 12.58 -22.01 15.61
CA LYS A 515 12.72 -22.32 14.18
C LYS A 515 13.76 -21.40 13.50
N PRO A 516 15.01 -21.33 13.98
CA PRO A 516 16.03 -20.45 13.40
C PRO A 516 16.32 -20.84 11.95
N ALA A 517 16.48 -19.85 11.07
CA ALA A 517 16.75 -20.04 9.64
C ALA A 517 15.72 -20.88 8.86
N ASP A 518 14.49 -21.00 9.38
CA ASP A 518 13.41 -21.74 8.73
C ASP A 518 12.67 -20.86 7.71
N GLN A 519 12.63 -21.31 6.45
CA GLN A 519 12.05 -20.55 5.33
C GLN A 519 10.55 -20.30 5.50
N ALA A 520 9.79 -21.29 5.96
CA ALA A 520 8.35 -21.16 6.15
C ALA A 520 8.02 -20.27 7.34
N CYS A 521 8.80 -20.36 8.42
CA CYS A 521 8.72 -19.43 9.55
C CYS A 521 9.07 -18.00 9.15
N PHE A 522 10.13 -17.81 8.36
CA PHE A 522 10.57 -16.48 7.93
C PHE A 522 9.43 -15.71 7.25
N ASP A 523 8.63 -16.38 6.42
CA ASP A 523 7.47 -15.79 5.76
C ASP A 523 6.21 -15.73 6.64
N ALA A 524 6.18 -16.45 7.78
CA ALA A 524 4.98 -16.66 8.59
C ALA A 524 4.37 -15.35 9.11
N ILE A 525 3.10 -15.42 9.50
CA ILE A 525 2.38 -14.30 10.11
C ILE A 525 2.52 -14.40 11.62
N ALA A 526 2.92 -13.30 12.25
CA ALA A 526 2.98 -13.16 13.70
C ALA A 526 1.89 -12.23 14.20
N PHE A 527 1.22 -12.62 15.28
CA PHE A 527 0.20 -11.81 15.92
C PHE A 527 0.84 -10.89 16.96
N ARG A 528 0.73 -9.59 16.75
CA ARG A 528 1.22 -8.58 17.71
C ARG A 528 0.30 -8.51 18.91
N ALA A 529 0.84 -8.78 20.09
CA ALA A 529 0.10 -8.69 21.34
C ALA A 529 -0.19 -7.22 21.67
N THR A 530 -1.47 -6.87 21.74
CA THR A 530 -1.95 -5.53 22.15
C THR A 530 -2.70 -5.58 23.48
N GLY A 531 -2.88 -6.78 24.04
CA GLY A 531 -3.46 -7.03 25.36
C GLY A 531 -2.84 -8.27 26.01
N GLY A 532 -3.53 -8.83 27.01
CA GLY A 532 -3.03 -9.98 27.79
C GLY A 532 -3.12 -11.35 27.08
N VAL A 533 -3.38 -11.39 25.78
CA VAL A 533 -3.52 -12.62 24.99
C VAL A 533 -2.60 -12.58 23.76
N THR A 534 -2.08 -13.74 23.38
CA THR A 534 -1.26 -13.93 22.19
C THR A 534 -1.86 -15.03 21.30
N GLN A 535 -1.33 -15.17 20.09
CA GLN A 535 -1.67 -16.27 19.18
C GLN A 535 -0.39 -16.86 18.59
N PRO A 536 -0.36 -18.17 18.28
CA PRO A 536 0.76 -18.76 17.57
C PRO A 536 0.90 -18.15 16.17
N MET A 537 2.12 -18.22 15.61
CA MET A 537 2.32 -17.88 14.21
C MET A 537 1.51 -18.81 13.30
N ILE A 538 1.07 -18.28 12.16
CA ILE A 538 0.39 -19.06 11.11
C ILE A 538 1.18 -18.98 9.81
N GLY A 539 1.00 -19.97 8.94
CA GLY A 539 1.61 -19.97 7.61
C GLY A 539 1.29 -18.70 6.84
N TRP A 540 2.23 -18.27 6.01
CA TRP A 540 2.08 -17.04 5.23
C TRP A 540 0.87 -17.10 4.30
N GLN A 541 0.13 -16.00 4.29
CA GLN A 541 -0.87 -15.70 3.28
C GLN A 541 -0.94 -14.18 3.12
N ASN A 542 -0.81 -13.69 1.90
CA ASN A 542 -1.09 -12.31 1.52
C ASN A 542 -2.61 -12.08 1.47
N ARG A 543 -3.28 -12.36 2.60
CA ARG A 543 -4.73 -12.39 2.75
C ARG A 543 -5.19 -11.38 3.78
N PRO A 544 -6.43 -10.87 3.68
CA PRO A 544 -7.08 -10.12 4.75
C PRO A 544 -7.11 -10.78 6.11
N THR A 545 -7.05 -9.89 7.10
CA THR A 545 -7.34 -10.15 8.50
C THR A 545 -8.81 -10.49 8.74
N TYR A 546 -9.71 -9.88 7.96
CA TYR A 546 -11.15 -10.10 7.98
C TYR A 546 -11.64 -10.22 6.54
N GLN A 547 -12.42 -11.27 6.23
CA GLN A 547 -12.96 -11.46 4.89
C GLN A 547 -14.48 -11.50 4.92
N GLN A 548 -15.10 -10.73 4.02
CA GLN A 548 -16.53 -10.76 3.77
C GLN A 548 -16.77 -11.26 2.35
N ALA A 549 -17.50 -12.37 2.23
CA ALA A 549 -18.02 -12.86 0.95
C ALA A 549 -19.51 -12.51 0.86
N SER A 550 -19.97 -11.94 -0.25
CA SER A 550 -21.33 -11.45 -0.40
C SER A 550 -21.89 -11.77 -1.79
N GLU A 551 -23.11 -12.29 -1.78
CA GLU A 551 -23.98 -12.45 -2.95
C GLU A 551 -25.37 -12.00 -2.51
N VAL A 552 -25.77 -10.80 -2.94
CA VAL A 552 -27.11 -10.28 -2.62
C VAL A 552 -28.08 -10.84 -3.66
N ARG A 553 -29.17 -11.49 -3.19
CA ARG A 553 -30.12 -12.18 -4.07
C ARG A 553 -31.47 -11.48 -4.20
N GLY A 554 -31.70 -10.43 -3.43
CA GLY A 554 -32.96 -9.70 -3.40
C GLY A 554 -32.74 -8.25 -3.04
N HIS A 555 -33.73 -7.42 -3.36
CA HIS A 555 -33.64 -5.97 -3.19
C HIS A 555 -34.98 -5.42 -2.74
N ARG A 556 -34.95 -4.42 -1.86
CA ARG A 556 -36.11 -3.64 -1.47
C ARG A 556 -36.60 -2.82 -2.68
N PRO A 557 -37.83 -2.29 -2.67
CA PRO A 557 -38.27 -1.38 -3.74
C PRO A 557 -37.32 -0.19 -3.89
N ARG A 558 -36.87 0.10 -5.12
CA ARG A 558 -35.94 1.20 -5.44
C ARG A 558 -36.69 2.50 -5.75
#